data_AF-A0A812L5D0-F1
#
_entry.id   AF-A0A812L5D0-F1
#
_cell.length_a   1.000
_cell.length_b   1.000
_cell.length_c   1.000
_cell.angle_alpha   90.00
_cell.angle_beta   90.00
_cell.angle_gamma   90.00
#
_symmetry.space_group_name_H-M   'P 1'
#
loop_
_entity.id
_entity.type
_entity.pdbx_description
1 polymer ?
#
loop_
_entity_poly.entity_id
_entity_poly.type
_entity_poly.pdbx_seq_one_letter_code
_entity_poly.pdbx_strand_id
1 'polypeptide(L)'
;VLFIGHSLGAGVSAIAGAVCRLGIEGPKLTKVRSLCYATPAVGNGSFGKFCEGHATTVINCEDVVPRLSLETARKLRDELLSRKEAYRRFVME
;
A
#
# COMPACT_ATOMS: atom_id res chain seq x y z
N VAL A 1 17.75 8.28 6.92
CA VAL A 1 17.16 7.99 5.59
C VAL A 1 15.66 8.17 5.69
N LEU A 2 15.03 8.81 4.71
CA LEU A 2 13.59 8.99 4.63
C LEU A 2 13.09 8.40 3.32
N PHE A 3 12.16 7.44 3.40
CA PHE A 3 11.43 6.92 2.25
C PHE A 3 10.07 7.60 2.17
N ILE A 4 9.70 8.06 0.98
CA ILE A 4 8.41 8.72 0.74
C ILE A 4 7.76 8.07 -0.46
N GLY A 5 6.45 7.82 -0.34
CA GLY A 5 5.70 7.28 -1.46
C GLY A 5 4.21 7.52 -1.33
N HIS A 6 3.53 7.37 -2.46
CA HIS A 6 2.08 7.47 -2.59
C HIS A 6 1.53 6.17 -3.20
N SER A 7 0.36 5.72 -2.74
CA SER A 7 -0.31 4.51 -3.22
C SER A 7 0.64 3.28 -3.17
N LEU A 8 0.83 2.58 -4.28
CA LEU A 8 1.80 1.48 -4.38
C LEU A 8 3.20 1.89 -3.87
N GLY A 9 3.67 3.09 -4.21
CA GLY A 9 4.98 3.59 -3.77
C GLY A 9 5.06 3.82 -2.26
N ALA A 10 3.94 4.12 -1.61
CA ALA A 10 3.86 4.20 -0.15
C ALA A 10 4.07 2.83 0.49
N GLY A 11 3.49 1.79 -0.11
CA GLY A 11 3.70 0.40 0.28
C GLY A 11 5.17 -0.02 0.16
N VAL A 12 5.80 0.29 -0.98
CA VAL A 12 7.24 0.07 -1.20
C VAL A 12 8.08 0.83 -0.17
N SER A 13 7.72 2.08 0.13
CA SER A 13 8.44 2.91 1.12
C SER A 13 8.39 2.33 2.54
N ALA A 14 7.26 1.72 2.93
CA ALA A 14 7.14 1.04 4.21
C ALA A 14 8.03 -0.22 4.27
N ILE A 15 8.03 -1.03 3.21
CA ILE A 15 8.85 -2.24 3.11
C ILE A 15 10.35 -1.91 3.08
N ALA A 16 10.76 -0.95 2.26
CA ALA A 16 12.16 -0.52 2.18
C ALA A 16 12.67 0.02 3.52
N GLY A 17 11.84 0.82 4.22
CA GLY A 17 12.14 1.29 5.56
C GLY A 17 12.35 0.14 6.56
N ALA A 18 11.49 -0.88 6.48
CA ALA A 18 11.60 -2.07 7.31
C ALA A 18 12.87 -2.89 7.03
N VAL A 19 13.21 -3.11 5.75
CA VAL A 19 14.44 -3.80 5.32
C VAL A 19 15.67 -3.13 5.92
N CYS A 20 15.80 -1.80 5.79
CA CYS A 20 16.92 -1.05 6.37
C CYS A 20 16.95 -1.11 7.91
N ARG A 21 15.78 -1.11 8.58
CA ARG A 21 15.67 -1.19 10.05
C ARG A 21 16.02 -2.57 10.60
N LEU A 22 15.80 -3.62 9.82
CA LEU A 22 16.14 -5.00 10.17
C LEU A 22 17.58 -5.34 9.81
N GLY A 23 18.22 -4.57 8.93
CA GLY A 23 19.54 -4.92 8.39
C GLY A 23 19.45 -6.14 7.47
N ILE A 24 18.31 -6.33 6.81
CA ILE A 24 18.16 -7.31 5.75
C ILE A 24 18.91 -6.74 4.55
N GLU A 25 19.91 -7.47 4.04
CA GLU A 25 20.76 -7.07 2.91
C GLU A 25 21.72 -5.88 3.18
N GLY A 26 21.94 -5.50 4.44
CA GLY A 26 22.87 -4.40 4.77
C GLY A 26 23.01 -4.08 6.25
N PRO A 27 23.75 -3.02 6.61
CA PRO A 27 23.89 -2.61 7.99
C PRO A 27 22.54 -2.18 8.56
N LYS A 28 22.27 -2.59 9.80
CA LYS A 28 21.07 -2.18 10.53
C LYS A 28 21.08 -0.66 10.76
N LEU A 29 20.17 0.05 10.08
CA LEU A 29 20.05 1.51 10.21
C LEU A 29 18.96 1.86 11.23
N THR A 30 19.35 2.54 12.31
CA THR A 30 18.40 2.93 13.38
C THR A 30 17.62 4.19 13.04
N LYS A 31 18.18 5.10 12.23
CA LYS A 31 17.59 6.40 11.83
C LYS A 31 16.94 6.34 10.44
N VAL A 32 15.94 5.47 10.30
CA VAL A 32 15.13 5.34 9.08
C VAL A 32 13.70 5.74 9.39
N ARG A 33 13.07 6.47 8.47
CA ARG A 33 11.66 6.85 8.54
C ARG A 33 10.99 6.59 7.20
N SER A 34 9.69 6.31 7.25
CA SER A 34 8.84 6.23 6.06
C SER A 34 7.64 7.16 6.22
N LEU A 35 7.39 7.99 5.21
CA LEU A 35 6.20 8.84 5.13
C LEU A 35 5.38 8.40 3.92
N CYS A 36 4.24 7.78 4.21
CA CYS A 36 3.48 7.04 3.20
C CYS A 36 2.10 7.68 3.05
N TYR A 37 1.69 7.98 1.82
CA TYR A 37 0.38 8.55 1.50
C TYR A 37 -0.48 7.51 0.78
N ALA A 38 -1.76 7.38 1.14
CA ALA A 38 -2.67 6.42 0.51
C ALA A 38 -2.14 4.98 0.52
N THR A 39 -1.48 4.58 1.62
CA THR A 39 -0.76 3.30 1.70
C THR A 39 -1.73 2.12 1.64
N PRO A 40 -1.60 1.19 0.67
CA PRO A 40 -2.38 -0.04 0.68
C PRO A 40 -1.90 -0.99 1.80
N ALA A 41 -2.69 -2.01 2.11
CA ALA A 41 -2.26 -3.07 3.02
C ALA A 41 -1.07 -3.84 2.39
N VAL A 42 0.11 -3.76 3.01
CA VAL A 42 1.35 -4.39 2.50
C VAL A 42 1.90 -5.51 3.38
N GLY A 43 1.21 -5.84 4.47
CA GLY A 43 1.64 -6.88 5.40
C GLY A 43 0.53 -7.30 6.35
N ASN A 44 0.89 -8.13 7.33
CA ASN A 44 0.00 -8.57 8.39
C ASN A 44 0.06 -7.64 9.62
N GLY A 45 -0.75 -7.93 10.64
CA GLY A 45 -0.78 -7.13 11.88
C GLY A 45 0.58 -7.04 12.58
N SER A 46 1.39 -8.10 12.56
CA SER A 46 2.74 -8.10 13.16
C SER A 46 3.69 -7.17 12.43
N PHE A 47 3.64 -7.14 11.09
CA PHE A 47 4.40 -6.18 10.29
C PHE A 47 3.93 -4.75 10.56
N GLY A 48 2.61 -4.53 10.65
CA GLY A 48 2.04 -3.23 11.03
C GLY A 48 2.59 -2.70 12.36
N LYS A 49 2.57 -3.55 13.41
CA LYS A 49 3.13 -3.20 14.72
C LYS A 49 4.62 -2.86 14.67
N PHE A 50 5.40 -3.61 13.88
CA PHE A 50 6.81 -3.29 13.69
C PHE A 50 7.01 -1.92 13.00
N CYS A 51 6.15 -1.60 12.02
CA CYS A 51 6.18 -0.34 11.30
C CYS A 51 5.82 0.89 12.15
N GLU A 52 5.06 0.75 13.25
CA GLU A 52 4.72 1.87 14.16
C GLU A 52 5.97 2.66 14.63
N GLY A 53 7.10 1.98 14.81
CA GLY A 53 8.33 2.62 15.26
C GLY A 53 9.05 3.49 14.23
N HIS A 54 8.64 3.50 12.95
CA HIS A 54 9.37 4.25 11.91
C HIS A 54 8.52 4.74 10.72
N ALA A 55 7.33 4.19 10.50
CA ALA A 55 6.45 4.57 9.40
C ALA A 55 5.27 5.43 9.88
N THR A 56 4.94 6.46 9.11
CA THR A 56 3.75 7.28 9.29
C THR A 56 2.93 7.20 8.01
N THR A 57 1.68 6.78 8.11
CA THR A 57 0.76 6.73 6.97
C THR A 57 -0.26 7.86 7.07
N VAL A 58 -0.42 8.61 5.98
CA VAL A 58 -1.43 9.67 5.83
C VAL A 58 -2.53 9.13 4.94
N ILE A 59 -3.74 9.08 5.48
CA ILE A 59 -4.90 8.47 4.83
C ILE A 59 -6.00 9.52 4.74
N ASN A 60 -6.50 9.75 3.52
CA ASN A 60 -7.75 10.48 3.33
C ASN A 60 -8.92 9.55 3.71
N CYS A 61 -9.89 10.06 4.47
CA CYS A 61 -11.08 9.32 4.87
C CYS A 61 -11.93 8.83 3.69
N GLU A 62 -11.83 9.47 2.53
CA GLU A 62 -12.57 9.08 1.32
C GLU A 62 -11.76 8.16 0.39
N ASP A 63 -10.49 7.86 0.72
CA ASP A 63 -9.61 7.07 -0.15
C ASP A 63 -9.87 5.56 -0.04
N VAL A 64 -10.25 4.92 -1.14
CA VAL A 64 -10.49 3.47 -1.14
C VAL A 64 -9.22 2.64 -0.95
N VAL A 65 -8.03 3.15 -1.32
CA VAL A 65 -6.79 2.36 -1.42
C VAL A 65 -6.37 1.68 -0.10
N PRO A 66 -6.33 2.37 1.05
CA PRO A 66 -5.98 1.74 2.33
C PRO A 66 -7.03 0.73 2.84
N ARG A 67 -8.24 0.75 2.25
CA ARG A 67 -9.37 -0.11 2.60
C ARG A 67 -9.40 -1.37 1.73
N LEU A 68 -8.56 -1.46 0.70
CA LEU A 68 -8.45 -2.64 -0.14
C LEU A 68 -7.68 -3.74 0.58
N SER A 69 -8.37 -4.83 0.89
CA SER A 69 -7.78 -6.15 1.09
C SER A 69 -7.63 -6.90 -0.25
N LEU A 70 -6.83 -7.96 -0.25
CA LEU A 70 -6.75 -8.88 -1.40
C LEU A 70 -8.12 -9.43 -1.79
N GLU A 71 -8.99 -9.68 -0.81
CA GLU A 71 -10.35 -10.17 -1.06
C GLU A 71 -11.19 -9.10 -1.76
N THR A 72 -11.21 -7.86 -1.26
CA THR A 72 -11.96 -6.77 -1.91
C THR A 72 -11.40 -6.42 -3.29
N ALA A 73 -10.08 -6.52 -3.50
CA ALA A 73 -9.48 -6.32 -4.81
C ALA A 73 -9.91 -7.40 -5.81
N ARG A 74 -10.01 -8.66 -5.36
CA ARG A 74 -10.54 -9.77 -6.20
C ARG A 74 -12.01 -9.54 -6.54
N LYS A 75 -12.84 -9.19 -5.55
CA LYS A 75 -14.26 -8.87 -5.75
C LYS A 75 -14.43 -7.73 -6.76
N LEU A 76 -13.70 -6.62 -6.58
CA LEU A 76 -13.71 -5.49 -7.50
C LEU A 76 -13.31 -5.90 -8.92
N ARG A 77 -12.24 -6.69 -9.07
CA ARG A 77 -11.83 -7.22 -10.37
C ARG A 77 -12.95 -8.03 -11.03
N ASP A 78 -13.57 -8.94 -10.29
CA ASP A 78 -14.61 -9.83 -10.83
C ASP A 78 -15.87 -9.03 -11.23
N GLU A 79 -16.23 -8.01 -10.45
CA GLU A 79 -17.29 -7.05 -10.81
C GLU A 79 -16.95 -6.25 -12.08
N LEU A 80 -15.73 -5.74 -12.21
CA LEU A 80 -15.29 -5.02 -13.41
C LEU A 80 -15.28 -5.92 -14.65
N LEU A 81 -14.86 -7.18 -14.50
CA LEU A 81 -14.86 -8.15 -15.59
C LEU A 81 -16.28 -8.53 -16.03
N SER A 82 -17.22 -8.69 -15.11
CA SER A 82 -18.63 -8.99 -15.46
C SER A 82 -19.32 -7.82 -16.17
N ARG A 83 -18.89 -6.57 -15.91
CA ARG A 83 -19.43 -5.36 -16.56
C ARG A 83 -18.73 -4.97 -17.86
N LYS A 84 -17.70 -5.72 -18.28
CA LYS A 84 -16.84 -5.39 -19.44
C LYS A 84 -17.62 -5.18 -20.74
N GLU A 85 -18.60 -6.02 -21.02
CA GLU A 85 -19.41 -5.91 -22.24
C GLU A 85 -20.39 -4.73 -22.20
N ALA A 86 -20.99 -4.46 -21.04
CA ALA A 86 -21.87 -3.30 -20.86
C ALA A 86 -21.10 -1.99 -21.05
N TYR A 87 -19.88 -1.91 -20.49
CA TYR A 87 -19.03 -0.75 -20.66
C TYR A 87 -18.60 -0.54 -22.13
N ARG A 88 -18.25 -1.63 -22.83
CA ARG A 88 -17.90 -1.56 -24.26
C ARG A 88 -19.06 -1.03 -25.12
N ARG A 89 -20.30 -1.40 -24.80
CA ARG A 89 -21.49 -0.87 -25.50
C ARG A 89 -21.68 0.61 -25.23
N PHE A 90 -21.61 1.02 -23.96
CA PHE A 90 -21.74 2.43 -23.57
C PHE A 90 -20.69 3.35 -24.22
N VAL A 91 -19.44 2.90 -24.39
CA VAL A 91 -18.37 3.72 -25.00
C VAL A 91 -18.50 3.82 -26.54
N MET A 92 -19.24 2.91 -27.17
CA MET A 92 -19.46 2.90 -28.62
C MET A 92 -20.70 3.71 -29.03
N GLU A 93 -21.54 4.11 -28.08
CA GLU A 93 -22.67 5.05 -28.23
C GLU A 93 -22.21 6.49 -27.96
#